data_AF-A0A1Y0CHL3-F1
#
_entry.id   AF-A0A1Y0CHL3-F1
#
_cell.length_a   1.000
_cell.length_b   1.000
_cell.length_c   1.000
_cell.angle_alpha   90.00
_cell.angle_beta   90.00
_cell.angle_gamma   90.00
#
_symmetry.space_group_name_H-M   'P 1'
#
loop_
_entity.id
_entity.type
_entity.pdbx_description
1 polymer ?
#
loop_
_entity_poly.entity_id
_entity_poly.type
_entity_poly.pdbx_seq_one_letter_code
_entity_poly.pdbx_strand_id
1 'polypeptide(L)'
;MSHFTITHMQSGPEDLSTQLPRTGSTVRLFAGDTYYATLDEPVYFRPDDAFPLDRCDPDLLGHDDHGPYLWITDVVVHPHAPGQRPHRGMTDFPVALSYVLDSTAAADDTLDTTKTAVVAVVLIDDAPTAGRPTDQDPDPAAGTPLQQPQPAAPEQQAVGATRTPEQLQADPEPTVPLQQQIDGIKAQLMTIAGAPLPLDSATPAQVRPDTEDHHDGPCYSIATVGPAGTLYRYRTRTFVHGTVTRETTAVDELLYWIADDLARTTAWRRASASPAAATMTEAERMRLIAIPLWHSYVFAIRKDWGYMTSQATAEATRDKQPVPHAV
;
A
#
# COMPACT_ATOMS: atom_id res chain seq x y z
N MET A 1 20.78 -5.64 -4.26
CA MET A 1 20.43 -6.34 -3.01
C MET A 1 20.08 -7.78 -3.35
N SER A 2 20.83 -8.77 -2.84
CA SER A 2 20.60 -10.19 -3.13
C SER A 2 19.74 -10.88 -2.09
N HIS A 3 19.84 -10.46 -0.83
CA HIS A 3 19.06 -10.96 0.31
C HIS A 3 18.67 -9.76 1.18
N PHE A 4 17.48 -9.80 1.76
CA PHE A 4 16.99 -8.72 2.62
C PHE A 4 16.15 -9.26 3.75
N THR A 5 16.02 -8.45 4.80
CA THR A 5 15.10 -8.70 5.90
C THR A 5 14.05 -7.61 5.91
N ILE A 6 12.78 -7.97 5.87
CA ILE A 6 11.65 -7.11 6.21
C ILE A 6 11.61 -7.01 7.73
N THR A 7 12.00 -5.85 8.27
CA THR A 7 12.18 -5.66 9.71
C THR A 7 10.93 -5.10 10.38
N HIS A 8 10.25 -4.17 9.70
CA HIS A 8 9.12 -3.45 10.26
C HIS A 8 8.09 -3.08 9.19
N MET A 9 6.83 -2.94 9.60
CA MET A 9 5.74 -2.51 8.73
C MET A 9 5.27 -1.11 9.15
N GLN A 10 5.33 -0.15 8.23
CA GLN A 10 4.80 1.20 8.45
C GLN A 10 3.28 1.24 8.27
N SER A 11 2.78 0.50 7.28
CA SER A 11 1.35 0.31 7.01
C SER A 11 1.13 -1.02 6.30
N GLY A 12 -0.02 -1.66 6.52
CA GLY A 12 -0.39 -2.93 5.88
C GLY A 12 -1.28 -3.82 6.76
N PRO A 13 -1.49 -5.09 6.38
CA PRO A 13 -2.33 -6.01 7.15
C PRO A 13 -1.69 -6.43 8.48
N GLU A 14 -2.49 -6.52 9.55
CA GLU A 14 -2.00 -6.89 10.88
C GLU A 14 -1.30 -8.25 10.89
N ASP A 15 -1.82 -9.24 10.15
CA ASP A 15 -1.22 -10.58 10.04
C ASP A 15 0.26 -10.51 9.64
N LEU A 16 0.61 -9.63 8.69
CA LEU A 16 2.00 -9.46 8.25
C LEU A 16 2.87 -8.95 9.40
N SER A 17 2.40 -7.95 10.15
CA SER A 17 3.16 -7.35 11.26
C SER A 17 3.57 -8.35 12.33
N THR A 18 2.70 -9.33 12.63
CA THR A 18 2.94 -10.36 13.64
C THR A 18 3.96 -11.41 13.20
N GLN A 19 4.24 -11.48 11.89
CA GLN A 19 5.15 -12.44 11.28
C GLN A 19 6.52 -11.84 10.96
N LEU A 20 6.71 -10.53 11.15
CA LEU A 20 8.00 -9.88 10.99
C LEU A 20 8.93 -10.17 12.19
N PRO A 21 10.25 -10.31 11.98
CA PRO A 21 10.95 -10.12 10.71
C PRO A 21 10.85 -11.29 9.74
N ARG A 22 10.92 -11.02 8.43
CA ARG A 22 10.97 -12.04 7.36
C ARG A 22 12.11 -11.79 6.40
N THR A 23 12.82 -12.85 6.03
CA THR A 23 13.91 -12.78 5.07
C THR A 23 13.47 -13.23 3.69
N GLY A 24 14.11 -12.69 2.66
CA GLY A 24 13.85 -13.07 1.27
C GLY A 24 15.06 -12.85 0.36
N SER A 25 15.08 -13.61 -0.72
CA SER A 25 16.11 -13.59 -1.75
C SER A 25 15.59 -12.94 -3.02
N THR A 26 16.28 -11.92 -3.53
CA THR A 26 15.95 -11.31 -4.83
C THR A 26 16.25 -12.32 -5.94
N VAL A 27 15.22 -12.71 -6.69
CA VAL A 27 15.33 -13.63 -7.83
C VAL A 27 15.49 -12.86 -9.13
N ARG A 28 14.80 -11.72 -9.28
CA ARG A 28 14.81 -10.95 -10.51
C ARG A 28 14.67 -9.44 -10.26
N LEU A 29 15.28 -8.66 -11.15
CA LEU A 29 15.13 -7.20 -11.20
C LEU A 29 14.35 -6.85 -12.48
N PHE A 30 13.20 -6.20 -12.32
CA PHE A 30 12.43 -5.59 -13.39
C PHE A 30 12.82 -4.11 -13.56
N ALA A 31 12.40 -3.51 -14.67
CA ALA A 31 12.62 -2.09 -14.91
C ALA A 31 12.00 -1.23 -13.80
N GLY A 32 12.63 -0.07 -13.51
CA GLY A 32 12.15 0.86 -12.48
C GLY A 32 12.55 0.48 -11.06
N ASP A 33 13.66 -0.23 -10.89
CA ASP A 33 14.17 -0.67 -9.58
C ASP A 33 13.14 -1.52 -8.82
N THR A 34 12.49 -2.42 -9.55
CA THR A 34 11.45 -3.31 -9.03
C THR A 34 12.03 -4.71 -8.81
N TYR A 35 12.07 -5.17 -7.56
CA TYR A 35 12.73 -6.42 -7.19
C TYR A 35 11.68 -7.49 -6.92
N TYR A 36 11.72 -8.57 -7.69
CA TYR A 36 10.98 -9.79 -7.39
C TYR A 36 11.84 -10.68 -6.49
N ALA A 37 11.25 -11.15 -5.41
CA ALA A 37 11.94 -11.94 -4.41
C ALA A 37 11.08 -13.08 -3.89
N THR A 38 11.75 -14.17 -3.52
CA THR A 38 11.14 -15.30 -2.83
C THR A 38 11.47 -15.20 -1.34
N LEU A 39 10.47 -15.32 -0.49
CA LEU A 39 10.62 -15.34 0.96
C LEU A 39 11.21 -16.69 1.40
N ASP A 40 12.10 -16.67 2.38
CA ASP A 40 12.72 -17.90 2.90
C ASP A 40 11.70 -18.76 3.67
N GLU A 41 10.73 -18.09 4.31
CA GLU A 41 9.55 -18.70 4.92
C GLU A 41 8.28 -18.00 4.39
N PRO A 42 7.23 -18.76 4.02
CA PRO A 42 6.02 -18.16 3.50
C PRO A 42 5.28 -17.38 4.59
N VAL A 43 4.58 -16.33 4.17
CA VAL A 43 3.75 -15.50 5.04
C VAL A 43 2.30 -15.93 4.93
N TYR A 44 1.67 -16.13 6.08
CA TYR A 44 0.24 -16.33 6.19
C TYR A 44 -0.48 -15.00 5.98
N PHE A 45 -1.49 -14.97 5.11
CA PHE A 45 -2.31 -13.79 4.91
C PHE A 45 -3.79 -14.15 4.87
N ARG A 46 -4.58 -13.53 5.75
CA ARG A 46 -6.04 -13.62 5.65
C ARG A 46 -6.58 -12.45 4.82
N PRO A 47 -7.08 -12.71 3.60
CA PRO A 47 -7.75 -11.71 2.80
C PRO A 47 -9.04 -11.24 3.49
N ASP A 48 -9.39 -9.97 3.33
CA ASP A 48 -10.74 -9.50 3.58
C ASP A 48 -11.64 -9.69 2.35
N ASP A 49 -12.93 -9.41 2.48
CA ASP A 49 -13.92 -9.62 1.42
C ASP A 49 -13.63 -8.79 0.14
N ALA A 50 -12.83 -7.72 0.25
CA ALA A 50 -12.44 -6.88 -0.87
C ALA A 50 -11.17 -7.38 -1.58
N PHE A 51 -10.50 -8.40 -1.06
CA PHE A 51 -9.32 -8.95 -1.72
C PHE A 51 -9.70 -9.78 -2.96
N PRO A 52 -9.01 -9.60 -4.10
CA PRO A 52 -9.37 -10.29 -5.34
C PRO A 52 -8.86 -11.74 -5.34
N LEU A 53 -9.53 -12.62 -4.60
CA LEU A 53 -9.19 -14.03 -4.47
C LEU A 53 -9.25 -14.78 -5.81
N ASP A 54 -10.04 -14.29 -6.76
CA ASP A 54 -10.16 -14.83 -8.11
C ASP A 54 -8.87 -14.75 -8.94
N ARG A 55 -7.94 -13.88 -8.54
CA ARG A 55 -6.62 -13.70 -9.18
C ARG A 55 -5.54 -14.59 -8.58
N CYS A 56 -5.83 -15.31 -7.51
CA CYS A 56 -4.83 -16.07 -6.79
C CYS A 56 -4.62 -17.45 -7.43
N ASP A 57 -3.36 -17.85 -7.55
CA ASP A 57 -2.95 -19.21 -7.86
C ASP A 57 -3.58 -20.15 -6.81
N PRO A 58 -4.36 -21.17 -7.23
CA PRO A 58 -5.00 -22.11 -6.31
C PRO A 58 -4.01 -22.79 -5.36
N ASP A 59 -2.74 -22.93 -5.75
CA ASP A 59 -1.70 -23.54 -4.91
C ASP A 59 -1.32 -22.66 -3.70
N LEU A 60 -1.59 -21.36 -3.76
CA LEU A 60 -1.42 -20.44 -2.62
C LEU A 60 -2.62 -20.48 -1.67
N LEU A 61 -3.78 -20.97 -2.12
CA LEU A 61 -5.05 -20.85 -1.42
C LEU A 61 -5.27 -22.02 -0.45
N GLY A 62 -5.35 -21.70 0.83
CA GLY A 62 -5.80 -22.60 1.88
C GLY A 62 -7.19 -22.23 2.41
N HIS A 63 -7.79 -23.16 3.17
CA HIS A 63 -9.05 -22.94 3.88
C HIS A 63 -8.93 -23.45 5.31
N ASP A 64 -9.44 -22.67 6.25
CA ASP A 64 -9.61 -23.07 7.65
C ASP A 64 -11.03 -22.73 8.16
N ASP A 65 -11.30 -23.00 9.44
CA ASP A 65 -12.60 -22.75 10.07
C ASP A 65 -13.02 -21.27 10.06
N HIS A 66 -12.09 -20.36 9.76
CA HIS A 66 -12.31 -18.92 9.68
C HIS A 66 -12.35 -18.40 8.23
N GLY A 67 -12.30 -19.28 7.22
CA GLY A 67 -12.43 -18.93 5.81
C GLY A 67 -11.15 -19.14 4.98
N PRO A 68 -11.08 -18.55 3.77
CA PRO A 68 -9.91 -18.66 2.91
C PRO A 68 -8.71 -17.90 3.48
N TYR A 69 -7.51 -18.42 3.23
CA TYR A 69 -6.24 -17.76 3.53
C TYR A 69 -5.22 -18.04 2.43
N LEU A 70 -4.18 -17.22 2.34
CA LEU A 70 -3.10 -17.35 1.36
C LEU A 70 -1.75 -17.63 2.04
N TRP A 71 -0.97 -18.56 1.48
CA TRP A 71 0.45 -18.73 1.78
C TRP A 71 1.29 -17.97 0.75
N ILE A 72 1.78 -16.79 1.11
CA ILE A 72 2.57 -15.95 0.21
C ILE A 72 4.03 -16.38 0.25
N THR A 73 4.52 -16.92 -0.87
CA THR A 73 5.93 -17.32 -1.04
C THR A 73 6.77 -16.25 -1.71
N ASP A 74 6.16 -15.46 -2.60
CA ASP A 74 6.87 -14.50 -3.44
C ASP A 74 6.31 -13.10 -3.26
N VAL A 75 7.20 -12.12 -3.32
CA VAL A 75 6.90 -10.71 -3.13
C VAL A 75 7.60 -9.86 -4.19
N VAL A 76 7.00 -8.70 -4.46
CA VAL A 76 7.65 -7.64 -5.22
C VAL A 76 7.86 -6.45 -4.29
N VAL A 77 9.10 -5.95 -4.23
CA VAL A 77 9.44 -4.73 -3.50
C VAL A 77 9.82 -3.60 -4.45
N HIS A 78 9.26 -2.43 -4.18
CA HIS A 78 9.53 -1.20 -4.92
C HIS A 78 10.01 -0.11 -3.95
N PRO A 79 11.07 0.64 -4.27
CA PRO A 79 11.47 1.81 -3.47
C PRO A 79 10.29 2.76 -3.26
N HIS A 80 9.99 3.08 -2.01
CA HIS A 80 8.87 3.97 -1.68
C HIS A 80 9.13 5.43 -2.11
N ALA A 81 10.41 5.79 -2.24
CA ALA A 81 10.88 7.06 -2.78
C ALA A 81 11.52 6.87 -4.17
N PRO A 82 11.07 7.59 -5.21
CA PRO A 82 11.66 7.49 -6.54
C PRO A 82 13.14 7.86 -6.56
N GLY A 83 13.94 7.10 -7.31
CA GLY A 83 15.38 7.34 -7.45
C GLY A 83 16.23 6.83 -6.30
N GLN A 84 15.61 6.35 -5.22
CA GLN A 84 16.32 5.60 -4.19
C GLN A 84 16.41 4.13 -4.60
N ARG A 85 17.54 3.49 -4.27
CA ARG A 85 17.79 2.08 -4.56
C ARG A 85 18.27 1.37 -3.32
N PRO A 86 17.73 0.17 -3.03
CA PRO A 86 18.32 -0.71 -2.05
C PRO A 86 19.81 -0.95 -2.34
N HIS A 87 20.67 -0.68 -1.36
CA HIS A 87 22.12 -0.87 -1.48
C HIS A 87 22.65 -1.71 -0.32
N ARG A 88 23.87 -2.22 -0.48
CA ARG A 88 24.49 -3.03 0.57
C ARG A 88 24.64 -2.23 1.87
N GLY A 89 24.45 -2.91 2.99
CA GLY A 89 24.51 -2.33 4.33
C GLY A 89 23.42 -1.30 4.64
N MET A 90 22.35 -1.22 3.85
CA MET A 90 21.20 -0.37 4.19
C MET A 90 20.45 -0.94 5.40
N THR A 91 19.86 -0.05 6.17
CA THR A 91 18.96 -0.37 7.29
C THR A 91 17.73 0.51 7.19
N ASP A 92 16.57 -0.01 7.59
CA ASP A 92 15.29 0.70 7.64
C ASP A 92 14.90 1.38 6.31
N PHE A 93 15.21 0.75 5.16
CA PHE A 93 14.91 1.33 3.86
C PHE A 93 13.44 1.11 3.48
N PRO A 94 12.64 2.17 3.23
CA PRO A 94 11.21 2.03 2.98
C PRO A 94 10.91 1.54 1.56
N VAL A 95 10.11 0.49 1.46
CA VAL A 95 9.63 -0.10 0.20
C VAL A 95 8.13 -0.36 0.25
N ALA A 96 7.45 -0.17 -0.89
CA ALA A 96 6.13 -0.74 -1.10
C ALA A 96 6.29 -2.24 -1.35
N LEU A 97 5.56 -3.05 -0.57
CA LEU A 97 5.53 -4.50 -0.67
C LEU A 97 4.25 -4.94 -1.39
N SER A 98 4.43 -5.75 -2.42
CA SER A 98 3.33 -6.44 -3.10
C SER A 98 3.44 -7.94 -2.89
N TYR A 99 2.32 -8.59 -2.61
CA TYR A 99 2.21 -10.04 -2.71
C TYR A 99 2.08 -10.46 -4.16
N VAL A 100 2.79 -11.52 -4.53
CA VAL A 100 2.62 -12.19 -5.82
C VAL A 100 1.45 -13.15 -5.67
N LEU A 101 0.42 -12.96 -6.50
CA LEU A 101 -0.80 -13.75 -6.49
C LEU A 101 -0.75 -14.89 -7.52
N ASP A 102 0.06 -14.74 -8.56
CA ASP A 102 0.27 -15.75 -9.60
C ASP A 102 1.78 -16.01 -9.75
N SER A 103 2.19 -17.24 -9.46
CA SER A 103 3.59 -17.68 -9.44
C SER A 103 4.29 -17.54 -10.80
N THR A 104 3.53 -17.47 -11.90
CA THR A 104 4.08 -17.27 -13.25
C THR A 104 4.63 -15.85 -13.48
N ALA A 105 4.35 -14.89 -12.60
CA ALA A 105 4.85 -13.52 -12.70
C ALA A 105 6.38 -13.41 -12.83
N ALA A 106 7.13 -14.36 -12.25
CA ALA A 106 8.58 -14.41 -12.35
C ALA A 106 9.07 -14.68 -13.78
N ALA A 107 8.26 -15.34 -14.61
CA ALA A 107 8.61 -15.74 -15.97
C ALA A 107 8.27 -14.66 -17.02
N ASP A 108 7.41 -13.69 -16.70
CA ASP A 108 6.98 -12.66 -17.64
C ASP A 108 8.14 -11.75 -18.04
N ASP A 109 8.19 -11.28 -19.29
CA ASP A 109 9.25 -10.35 -19.74
C ASP A 109 9.20 -9.01 -18.99
N THR A 110 7.99 -8.55 -18.69
CA THR A 110 7.68 -7.36 -17.90
C THR A 110 6.78 -7.74 -16.74
N LEU A 111 6.95 -7.11 -15.58
CA LEU A 111 6.09 -7.38 -14.43
C LEU A 111 4.62 -7.09 -14.74
N ASP A 112 3.80 -8.14 -14.79
CA ASP A 112 2.36 -8.00 -14.89
C ASP A 112 1.78 -7.63 -13.52
N THR A 113 1.37 -6.37 -13.38
CA THR A 113 0.76 -5.85 -12.14
C THR A 113 -0.59 -6.50 -11.83
N THR A 114 -1.21 -7.22 -12.77
CA THR A 114 -2.41 -8.01 -12.52
C THR A 114 -2.11 -9.35 -11.82
N LYS A 115 -0.84 -9.73 -11.71
CA LYS A 115 -0.38 -10.89 -10.94
C LYS A 115 0.12 -10.53 -9.55
N THR A 116 0.04 -9.26 -9.16
CA THR A 116 0.49 -8.79 -7.84
C THR A 116 -0.57 -7.90 -7.18
N ALA A 117 -0.48 -7.79 -5.86
CA ALA A 117 -1.26 -6.84 -5.08
C ALA A 117 -0.34 -6.11 -4.09
N VAL A 118 -0.25 -4.79 -4.19
CA VAL A 118 0.39 -3.96 -3.16
C VAL A 118 -0.41 -4.12 -1.88
N VAL A 119 0.26 -4.39 -0.76
CA VAL A 119 -0.41 -4.65 0.53
C VAL A 119 0.15 -3.84 1.68
N ALA A 120 1.39 -3.36 1.57
CA ALA A 120 2.07 -2.73 2.69
C ALA A 120 3.15 -1.74 2.24
N VAL A 121 3.51 -0.83 3.14
CA VAL A 121 4.80 -0.15 3.14
C VAL A 121 5.61 -0.72 4.30
N VAL A 122 6.79 -1.25 3.99
CA VAL A 122 7.66 -1.93 4.95
C VAL A 122 9.07 -1.35 4.92
N LEU A 123 9.80 -1.56 6.00
CA LEU A 123 11.22 -1.25 6.13
C LEU A 123 12.03 -2.51 5.88
N ILE A 124 13.06 -2.40 5.06
CA ILE A 124 13.98 -3.50 4.75
C ILE A 124 15.43 -3.16 5.07
N ASP A 125 16.14 -4.18 5.54
CA ASP A 125 17.58 -4.17 5.79
C ASP A 125 18.29 -5.04 4.74
N ASP A 126 19.53 -4.69 4.40
CA ASP A 126 20.41 -5.60 3.65
C ASP A 126 20.86 -6.72 4.58
N ALA A 127 20.41 -7.94 4.28
CA ALA A 127 20.76 -9.11 5.08
C ALA A 127 22.05 -9.75 4.53
N PRO A 128 22.99 -10.15 5.40
CA PRO A 128 24.16 -10.88 4.94
C PRO A 128 23.70 -12.21 4.34
N THR A 129 24.06 -12.45 3.08
CA THR A 129 23.80 -13.75 2.44
C THR A 129 24.44 -14.83 3.30
N ALA A 130 23.63 -15.67 3.94
CA ALA A 130 24.11 -16.78 4.74
C ALA A 130 24.92 -17.70 3.81
N GLY A 131 26.25 -17.59 3.93
CA GLY A 131 27.17 -18.39 3.14
C GLY A 131 26.98 -19.86 3.44
N ARG A 132 26.85 -20.65 2.38
CA ARG A 132 27.19 -22.09 2.34
C ARG A 132 28.39 -22.36 3.27
N PRO A 133 28.37 -23.43 4.09
CA PRO A 133 29.50 -23.75 4.95
C PRO A 133 30.69 -24.14 4.08
N THR A 134 31.65 -23.22 3.91
CA THR A 134 33.00 -23.56 3.46
C THR A 134 33.83 -23.90 4.68
N ASP A 135 34.41 -25.09 4.62
CA ASP A 135 35.36 -25.74 5.53
C ASP A 135 35.87 -24.91 6.72
N GLN A 136 35.58 -25.44 7.89
CA GLN A 136 36.32 -25.17 9.11
C GLN A 136 37.79 -25.57 8.93
N ASP A 137 38.69 -24.72 9.39
CA ASP A 137 39.82 -25.20 10.18
C ASP A 137 39.81 -24.42 11.51
N PRO A 138 39.77 -25.10 12.67
CA PRO A 138 39.62 -24.47 13.97
C PRO A 138 40.99 -24.13 14.57
N ASP A 139 41.08 -23.03 15.32
CA ASP A 139 42.02 -22.98 16.45
C ASP A 139 41.37 -22.27 17.64
N PRO A 140 41.50 -22.80 18.88
CA PRO A 140 40.59 -22.57 19.99
C PRO A 140 41.18 -21.64 21.07
N ALA A 141 40.38 -21.49 22.14
CA ALA A 141 40.68 -20.88 23.45
C ALA A 141 40.48 -19.35 23.51
N ALA A 142 39.78 -18.78 24.48
CA ALA A 142 39.17 -19.26 25.73
C ALA A 142 38.02 -18.29 26.10
N GLY A 143 36.87 -18.79 26.58
CA GLY A 143 36.42 -18.69 27.99
C GLY A 143 35.99 -17.27 28.40
N THR A 144 34.80 -16.94 28.90
CA THR A 144 33.85 -17.60 29.80
C THR A 144 32.61 -16.65 29.89
N PRO A 145 31.39 -17.12 30.24
CA PRO A 145 30.13 -16.49 29.85
C PRO A 145 29.56 -15.49 30.87
N LEU A 146 28.80 -14.51 30.40
CA LEU A 146 27.96 -13.64 31.25
C LEU A 146 26.48 -13.72 30.83
N GLN A 147 25.81 -14.69 31.45
CA GLN A 147 24.55 -14.55 32.20
C GLN A 147 23.47 -13.58 31.69
N GLN A 148 22.39 -14.18 31.17
CA GLN A 148 21.04 -13.61 31.09
C GLN A 148 20.48 -13.28 32.48
N PRO A 149 19.63 -12.25 32.58
CA PRO A 149 18.56 -12.24 33.57
C PRO A 149 17.17 -12.03 32.93
N GLN A 150 16.26 -12.92 33.30
CA GLN A 150 14.80 -12.81 33.16
C GLN A 150 14.22 -13.49 34.43
N PRO A 151 12.97 -13.26 34.87
CA PRO A 151 12.21 -12.02 35.08
C PRO A 151 11.83 -11.87 36.58
N ALA A 152 11.27 -10.71 36.98
CA ALA A 152 10.54 -10.60 38.26
C ALA A 152 9.24 -9.81 38.09
N ALA A 153 8.13 -10.45 38.46
CA ALA A 153 6.85 -9.88 38.83
C ALA A 153 6.31 -10.77 39.98
N PRO A 154 5.29 -10.39 40.78
CA PRO A 154 4.51 -9.13 40.79
C PRO A 154 4.36 -8.51 42.20
N GLU A 155 3.99 -7.24 42.31
CA GLU A 155 3.32 -6.72 43.51
C GLU A 155 2.11 -5.87 43.15
N GLN A 156 0.97 -6.29 43.71
CA GLN A 156 -0.33 -5.66 43.66
C GLN A 156 -0.39 -4.51 44.67
N GLN A 157 -1.01 -3.39 44.30
CA GLN A 157 -1.80 -2.62 45.26
C GLN A 157 -2.93 -1.86 44.55
N ALA A 158 -4.13 -2.10 45.05
CA ALA A 158 -5.41 -1.60 44.58
C ALA A 158 -5.83 -0.35 45.36
N VAL A 159 -6.30 0.67 44.64
CA VAL A 159 -7.33 1.65 45.07
C VAL A 159 -7.99 2.09 43.75
N GLY A 160 -9.28 1.87 43.47
CA GLY A 160 -10.44 2.10 44.31
C GLY A 160 -11.11 3.42 43.89
N ALA A 161 -11.75 3.45 42.72
CA ALA A 161 -12.69 4.52 42.35
C ALA A 161 -13.76 3.97 41.40
N THR A 162 -14.83 3.48 42.01
CA THR A 162 -16.11 3.14 41.42
C THR A 162 -16.65 4.32 40.59
N ARG A 163 -16.93 4.12 39.29
CA ARG A 163 -17.89 4.96 38.56
C ARG A 163 -19.04 4.08 38.09
N THR A 164 -20.21 4.48 38.56
CA THR A 164 -21.54 3.93 38.31
C THR A 164 -21.90 3.98 36.82
N PRO A 165 -22.64 2.98 36.28
CA PRO A 165 -23.14 3.01 34.92
C PRO A 165 -24.47 3.76 34.89
N GLU A 166 -24.45 5.03 34.46
CA GLU A 166 -25.68 5.76 34.16
C GLU A 166 -25.43 6.76 33.02
N GLN A 167 -26.31 6.68 32.01
CA GLN A 167 -26.52 7.62 30.89
C GLN A 167 -25.61 7.47 29.65
N LEU A 168 -25.81 6.37 28.92
CA LEU A 168 -25.70 6.35 27.45
C LEU A 168 -26.88 7.14 26.86
N GLN A 169 -26.79 8.47 26.89
CA GLN A 169 -27.35 9.28 25.82
C GLN A 169 -26.24 9.42 24.79
N ALA A 170 -26.42 8.82 23.63
CA ALA A 170 -25.56 9.06 22.48
C ALA A 170 -25.70 10.53 22.08
N ASP A 171 -24.79 11.36 22.59
CA ASP A 171 -24.46 12.60 21.91
C ASP A 171 -24.05 12.23 20.48
N PRO A 172 -24.60 12.87 19.44
CA PRO A 172 -24.06 12.69 18.09
C PRO A 172 -22.60 13.14 18.13
N GLU A 173 -21.67 12.23 17.77
CA GLU A 173 -20.28 12.59 17.58
C GLU A 173 -20.19 13.86 16.72
N PRO A 174 -19.37 14.86 17.10
CA PRO A 174 -19.24 16.08 16.32
C PRO A 174 -18.75 15.71 14.92
N THR A 175 -19.65 15.84 13.93
CA THR A 175 -19.32 15.57 12.53
C THR A 175 -18.23 16.56 12.11
N VAL A 176 -17.02 16.05 11.91
CA VAL A 176 -15.87 16.85 11.46
C VAL A 176 -16.24 17.47 10.11
N PRO A 177 -16.11 18.81 9.92
CA PRO A 177 -16.41 19.45 8.65
C PRO A 177 -15.68 18.75 7.50
N LEU A 178 -16.37 18.51 6.38
CA LEU A 178 -15.82 17.79 5.22
C LEU A 178 -14.46 18.35 4.78
N GLN A 179 -14.30 19.68 4.78
CA GLN A 179 -13.04 20.33 4.43
C GLN A 179 -11.89 19.94 5.36
N GLN A 180 -12.14 19.81 6.66
CA GLN A 180 -11.15 19.39 7.63
C GLN A 180 -10.76 17.92 7.44
N GLN A 181 -11.69 17.05 7.02
CA GLN A 181 -11.37 15.66 6.65
C GLN A 181 -10.50 15.60 5.40
N ILE A 182 -10.81 16.41 4.38
CA ILE A 182 -9.98 16.55 3.17
C ILE A 182 -8.57 17.04 3.51
N ASP A 183 -8.45 18.04 4.39
CA ASP A 183 -7.15 18.56 4.81
C ASP A 183 -6.35 17.53 5.65
N GLY A 184 -7.04 16.70 6.44
CA GLY A 184 -6.45 15.55 7.13
C GLY A 184 -5.85 14.53 6.16
N ILE A 185 -6.60 14.17 5.11
CA ILE A 185 -6.13 13.26 4.04
C ILE A 185 -4.87 13.82 3.36
N LYS A 186 -4.85 15.13 3.04
CA LYS A 186 -3.67 15.78 2.46
C LYS A 186 -2.46 15.69 3.38
N ALA A 187 -2.64 16.02 4.66
CA ALA A 187 -1.55 16.00 5.64
C ALA A 187 -0.98 14.58 5.81
N GLN A 188 -1.85 13.57 5.86
CA GLN A 188 -1.43 12.17 5.92
C GLN A 188 -0.67 11.77 4.66
N LEU A 189 -1.17 12.12 3.47
CA LEU A 189 -0.50 11.83 2.20
C LEU A 189 0.88 12.51 2.10
N MET A 190 1.00 13.77 2.54
CA MET A 190 2.30 14.47 2.58
C MET A 190 3.30 13.77 3.50
N THR A 191 2.81 13.25 4.63
CA THR A 191 3.61 12.48 5.59
C THR A 191 4.08 11.17 4.97
N ILE A 192 3.17 10.40 4.37
CA ILE A 192 3.48 9.12 3.72
C ILE A 192 4.44 9.31 2.53
N ALA A 193 4.25 10.35 1.74
CA ALA A 193 5.14 10.66 0.63
C ALA A 193 6.50 11.21 1.10
N GLY A 194 6.63 11.71 2.33
CA GLY A 194 7.89 12.20 2.88
C GLY A 194 8.42 13.48 2.22
N ALA A 195 7.57 14.27 1.57
CA ALA A 195 7.94 15.57 1.01
C ALA A 195 6.72 16.50 0.87
N PRO A 196 6.90 17.83 1.03
CA PRO A 196 5.89 18.79 0.68
C PRO A 196 5.67 18.75 -0.84
N LEU A 197 4.50 18.28 -1.24
CA LEU A 197 4.09 18.21 -2.63
C LEU A 197 3.19 19.42 -2.92
N PRO A 198 3.36 20.11 -4.06
CA PRO A 198 2.41 21.11 -4.49
C PRO A 198 1.12 20.41 -4.94
N LEU A 199 0.28 20.07 -3.97
CA LEU A 199 -1.02 19.42 -4.14
C LEU A 199 -2.12 20.41 -4.52
N ASP A 200 -1.81 21.71 -4.63
CA ASP A 200 -2.80 22.75 -4.87
C ASP A 200 -3.62 22.50 -6.14
N SER A 201 -2.97 22.04 -7.22
CA SER A 201 -3.65 21.70 -8.47
C SER A 201 -4.42 20.37 -8.44
N ALA A 202 -4.15 19.52 -7.45
CA ALA A 202 -4.83 18.23 -7.24
C ALA A 202 -5.90 18.33 -6.14
N THR A 203 -5.90 19.42 -5.39
CA THR A 203 -6.84 19.67 -4.31
C THR A 203 -8.19 19.99 -4.92
N PRO A 204 -9.24 19.22 -4.60
CA PRO A 204 -10.53 19.47 -5.19
C PRO A 204 -11.15 20.74 -4.62
N ALA A 205 -11.64 21.60 -5.51
CA ALA A 205 -12.40 22.78 -5.11
C ALA A 205 -13.85 22.41 -4.78
N GLN A 206 -14.42 22.97 -3.72
CA GLN A 206 -15.86 22.94 -3.54
C GLN A 206 -16.50 23.94 -4.49
N VAL A 207 -17.38 23.46 -5.37
CA VAL A 207 -18.11 24.28 -6.34
C VAL A 207 -19.61 24.20 -6.09
N ARG A 208 -20.36 25.11 -6.70
CA ARG A 208 -21.82 25.04 -6.66
C ARG A 208 -22.27 23.85 -7.52
N PRO A 209 -23.36 23.16 -7.14
CA PRO A 209 -24.06 22.28 -8.06
C PRO A 209 -24.31 23.00 -9.40
N ASP A 210 -24.13 22.28 -10.50
CA ASP A 210 -24.31 22.75 -11.88
C ASP A 210 -23.19 23.68 -12.41
N THR A 211 -22.08 23.81 -11.68
CA THR A 211 -20.88 24.55 -12.12
C THR A 211 -19.64 23.67 -12.26
N GLU A 212 -19.76 22.37 -12.02
CA GLU A 212 -18.67 21.39 -12.05
C GLU A 212 -18.01 21.33 -13.44
N ASP A 213 -18.81 21.42 -14.51
CA ASP A 213 -18.34 21.33 -15.89
C ASP A 213 -17.44 22.50 -16.31
N HIS A 214 -17.54 23.63 -15.60
CA HIS A 214 -16.78 24.86 -15.89
C HIS A 214 -15.51 25.00 -15.04
N HIS A 215 -15.23 24.05 -14.15
CA HIS A 215 -14.06 24.09 -13.29
C HIS A 215 -12.87 23.35 -13.93
N ASP A 216 -11.75 24.07 -14.11
CA ASP A 216 -10.48 23.52 -14.60
C ASP A 216 -9.71 22.83 -13.46
N GLY A 217 -10.18 21.67 -13.05
CA GLY A 217 -9.51 20.86 -12.02
C GLY A 217 -10.48 19.97 -11.27
N PRO A 218 -9.97 19.10 -10.37
CA PRO A 218 -10.85 18.29 -9.55
C PRO A 218 -11.77 19.19 -8.72
N CYS A 219 -13.03 18.81 -8.62
CA CYS A 219 -14.01 19.56 -7.84
C CYS A 219 -15.09 18.64 -7.27
N TYR A 220 -15.73 19.11 -6.21
CA TYR A 220 -16.89 18.45 -5.64
C TYR A 220 -18.01 19.46 -5.39
N SER A 221 -19.25 18.99 -5.48
CA SER A 221 -20.43 19.77 -5.12
C SER A 221 -21.30 18.97 -4.15
N ILE A 222 -22.09 19.70 -3.37
CA ILE A 222 -23.01 19.14 -2.37
C ILE A 222 -24.40 19.67 -2.70
N ALA A 223 -25.33 18.78 -2.96
CA ALA A 223 -26.72 19.09 -3.25
C ALA A 223 -27.65 18.40 -2.24
N THR A 224 -28.66 19.10 -1.76
CA THR A 224 -29.72 18.48 -0.95
C THR A 224 -30.70 17.76 -1.87
N VAL A 225 -30.96 16.48 -1.60
CA VAL A 225 -31.91 15.66 -2.36
C VAL A 225 -33.02 15.18 -1.44
N GLY A 226 -34.22 15.73 -1.62
CA GLY A 226 -35.36 15.43 -0.76
C GLY A 226 -35.25 16.01 0.66
N PRO A 227 -36.07 15.55 1.61
CA PRO A 227 -36.19 16.17 2.94
C PRO A 227 -35.00 15.95 3.87
N ALA A 228 -34.10 15.00 3.57
CA ALA A 228 -32.93 14.70 4.41
C ALA A 228 -31.73 14.11 3.65
N GLY A 229 -31.82 13.95 2.32
CA GLY A 229 -30.74 13.36 1.54
C GLY A 229 -29.70 14.39 1.17
N THR A 230 -28.43 13.98 1.16
CA THR A 230 -27.33 14.75 0.58
C THR A 230 -26.74 13.95 -0.56
N LEU A 231 -26.61 14.58 -1.73
CA LEU A 231 -25.92 14.05 -2.88
C LEU A 231 -24.60 14.79 -3.03
N TYR A 232 -23.53 14.01 -3.06
CA TYR A 232 -22.19 14.46 -3.36
C TYR A 232 -21.91 14.14 -4.81
N ARG A 233 -21.42 15.14 -5.56
CA ARG A 233 -20.84 14.91 -6.88
C ARG A 233 -19.36 15.18 -6.83
N TYR A 234 -18.58 14.37 -7.54
CA TYR A 234 -17.16 14.56 -7.70
C TYR A 234 -16.79 14.48 -9.17
N ARG A 235 -16.01 15.45 -9.63
CA ARG A 235 -15.48 15.50 -10.99
C ARG A 235 -13.97 15.59 -10.92
N THR A 236 -13.29 14.74 -11.67
CA THR A 236 -11.83 14.79 -11.81
C THR A 236 -11.41 14.34 -13.21
N ARG A 237 -10.16 14.64 -13.58
CA ARG A 237 -9.53 14.13 -14.80
C ARG A 237 -8.37 13.23 -14.42
N THR A 238 -8.47 11.98 -14.86
CA THR A 238 -7.52 10.92 -14.52
C THR A 238 -6.77 10.47 -15.78
N PHE A 239 -5.51 10.08 -15.65
CA PHE A 239 -4.76 9.49 -16.77
C PHE A 239 -5.25 8.07 -17.14
N VAL A 240 -6.03 7.44 -16.25
CA VAL A 240 -6.57 6.10 -16.48
C VAL A 240 -7.92 6.15 -17.22
N HIS A 241 -8.82 7.06 -16.84
CA HIS A 241 -10.21 7.10 -17.30
C HIS A 241 -10.58 8.40 -18.05
N GLY A 242 -9.65 9.34 -18.21
CA GLY A 242 -9.99 10.68 -18.71
C GLY A 242 -10.83 11.46 -17.69
N THR A 243 -11.74 12.32 -18.16
CA THR A 243 -12.67 13.05 -17.28
C THR A 243 -13.75 12.12 -16.76
N VAL A 244 -13.90 12.05 -15.44
CA VAL A 244 -14.87 11.21 -14.75
C VAL A 244 -15.72 12.09 -13.84
N THR A 245 -17.03 11.89 -13.89
CA THR A 245 -18.00 12.44 -12.93
C THR A 245 -18.61 11.26 -12.17
N ARG A 246 -18.69 11.36 -10.84
CA ARG A 246 -19.28 10.35 -9.96
C ARG A 246 -20.25 11.00 -8.99
N GLU A 247 -21.25 10.26 -8.55
CA GLU A 247 -22.26 10.72 -7.60
C GLU A 247 -22.47 9.69 -6.49
N THR A 248 -22.61 10.14 -5.25
CA THR A 248 -22.84 9.28 -4.10
C THR A 248 -23.66 10.00 -3.04
N THR A 249 -24.37 9.25 -2.21
CA THR A 249 -24.99 9.76 -0.97
C THR A 249 -24.13 9.50 0.27
N ALA A 250 -23.03 8.76 0.12
CA ALA A 250 -22.11 8.42 1.21
C ALA A 250 -20.92 9.37 1.21
N VAL A 251 -20.75 10.12 2.32
CA VAL A 251 -19.61 11.03 2.48
C VAL A 251 -18.25 10.29 2.44
N ASP A 252 -18.22 9.05 2.94
CA ASP A 252 -17.02 8.22 2.94
C ASP A 252 -16.54 7.89 1.52
N GLU A 253 -17.47 7.65 0.60
CA GLU A 253 -17.16 7.36 -0.79
C GLU A 253 -16.65 8.61 -1.53
N LEU A 254 -17.19 9.80 -1.21
CA LEU A 254 -16.62 11.07 -1.69
C LEU A 254 -15.18 11.24 -1.19
N LEU A 255 -14.93 11.00 0.09
CA LEU A 255 -13.59 11.11 0.68
C LEU A 255 -12.61 10.12 0.06
N TYR A 256 -13.05 8.89 -0.23
CA TYR A 256 -12.28 7.91 -0.99
C TYR A 256 -11.89 8.47 -2.36
N TRP A 257 -12.82 9.00 -3.15
CA TRP A 257 -12.50 9.53 -4.48
C TRP A 257 -11.50 10.69 -4.43
N ILE A 258 -11.60 11.54 -3.41
CA ILE A 258 -10.65 12.64 -3.19
C ILE A 258 -9.27 12.10 -2.81
N ALA A 259 -9.20 11.15 -1.87
CA ALA A 259 -7.95 10.52 -1.46
C ALA A 259 -7.26 9.79 -2.62
N ASP A 260 -8.05 9.05 -3.41
CA ASP A 260 -7.62 8.34 -4.59
C ASP A 260 -7.00 9.29 -5.63
N ASP A 261 -7.65 10.42 -5.93
CA ASP A 261 -7.15 11.38 -6.91
C ASP A 261 -5.89 12.13 -6.44
N LEU A 262 -5.85 12.51 -5.15
CA LEU A 262 -4.67 13.11 -4.53
C LEU A 262 -3.48 12.14 -4.56
N ALA A 263 -3.69 10.88 -4.17
CA ALA A 263 -2.67 9.84 -4.18
C ALA A 263 -2.19 9.53 -5.61
N ARG A 264 -3.12 9.37 -6.56
CA ARG A 264 -2.83 9.15 -7.98
C ARG A 264 -1.99 10.28 -8.57
N THR A 265 -2.39 11.53 -8.35
CA THR A 265 -1.68 12.70 -8.88
C THR A 265 -0.29 12.83 -8.26
N THR A 266 -0.19 12.55 -6.97
CA THR A 266 1.09 12.50 -6.25
C THR A 266 2.01 11.44 -6.83
N ALA A 267 1.52 10.22 -6.97
CA ALA A 267 2.27 9.10 -7.51
C ALA A 267 2.73 9.37 -8.95
N TRP A 268 1.89 9.96 -9.80
CA TRP A 268 2.27 10.32 -11.17
C TRP A 268 3.41 11.34 -11.23
N ARG A 269 3.34 12.39 -10.39
CA ARG A 269 4.40 13.40 -10.30
C ARG A 269 5.71 12.79 -9.84
N ARG A 270 5.65 11.93 -8.82
CA ARG A 270 6.82 11.23 -8.29
C ARG A 270 7.42 10.26 -9.31
N ALA A 271 6.58 9.49 -9.99
CA ALA A 271 7.01 8.63 -11.06
C ALA A 271 7.68 9.42 -12.19
N SER A 272 7.13 10.58 -12.55
CA SER A 272 7.68 11.47 -13.58
C SER A 272 8.99 12.15 -13.17
N ALA A 273 9.20 12.40 -11.89
CA ALA A 273 10.44 12.94 -11.36
C ALA A 273 11.52 11.86 -11.09
N SER A 274 11.17 10.58 -11.23
CA SER A 274 12.12 9.47 -11.00
C SER A 274 13.26 9.50 -12.03
N PRO A 275 14.52 9.26 -11.63
CA PRO A 275 15.62 9.06 -12.57
C PRO A 275 15.34 7.94 -13.60
N ALA A 276 14.61 6.89 -13.20
CA ALA A 276 14.22 5.80 -14.09
C ALA A 276 13.24 6.23 -15.18
N ALA A 277 12.52 7.34 -14.99
CA ALA A 277 11.55 7.85 -15.94
C ALA A 277 12.16 8.28 -17.27
N ALA A 278 13.45 8.66 -17.26
CA ALA A 278 14.18 9.12 -18.46
C ALA A 278 14.33 8.03 -19.53
N THR A 279 14.28 6.76 -19.13
CA THR A 279 14.46 5.60 -20.01
C THR A 279 13.15 4.83 -20.23
N MET A 280 12.02 5.36 -19.78
CA MET A 280 10.72 4.68 -19.81
C MET A 280 9.72 5.45 -20.65
N THR A 281 8.89 4.70 -21.39
CA THR A 281 7.66 5.21 -21.97
C THR A 281 6.70 5.67 -20.87
N GLU A 282 5.72 6.50 -21.24
CA GLU A 282 4.66 6.94 -20.32
C GLU A 282 3.89 5.75 -19.73
N ALA A 283 3.61 4.74 -20.56
CA ALA A 283 2.90 3.52 -20.16
C ALA A 283 3.71 2.68 -19.17
N GLU A 284 5.01 2.49 -19.39
CA GLU A 284 5.89 1.77 -18.45
C GLU A 284 6.02 2.51 -17.12
N ARG A 285 6.20 3.84 -17.17
CA ARG A 285 6.26 4.68 -15.97
C ARG A 285 4.98 4.61 -15.15
N MET A 286 3.84 4.62 -15.83
CA MET A 286 2.52 4.47 -15.20
C MET A 286 2.41 3.11 -14.50
N ARG A 287 2.73 2.02 -15.21
CA ARG A 287 2.57 0.65 -14.71
C ARG A 287 3.57 0.28 -13.62
N LEU A 288 4.85 0.62 -13.81
CA LEU A 288 5.93 0.12 -12.97
C LEU A 288 6.27 1.03 -11.78
N ILE A 289 5.85 2.29 -11.80
CA ILE A 289 6.18 3.26 -10.75
C ILE A 289 4.91 3.94 -10.22
N ALA A 290 4.11 4.56 -11.08
CA ALA A 290 2.99 5.38 -10.61
C ALA A 290 1.87 4.56 -9.96
N ILE A 291 1.45 3.44 -10.56
CA ILE A 291 0.40 2.58 -10.01
C ILE A 291 0.82 1.97 -8.65
N PRO A 292 2.02 1.36 -8.51
CA PRO A 292 2.46 0.85 -7.21
C PRO A 292 2.54 1.92 -6.11
N LEU A 293 3.06 3.11 -6.43
CA LEU A 293 3.10 4.23 -5.48
C LEU A 293 1.70 4.74 -5.13
N TRP A 294 0.80 4.83 -6.10
CA TRP A 294 -0.57 5.23 -5.86
C TRP A 294 -1.26 4.25 -4.91
N HIS A 295 -1.13 2.95 -5.15
CA HIS A 295 -1.67 1.93 -4.25
C HIS A 295 -1.06 2.05 -2.85
N SER A 296 0.27 2.16 -2.74
CA SER A 296 0.93 2.25 -1.43
C SER A 296 0.48 3.47 -0.63
N TYR A 297 0.25 4.61 -1.29
CA TYR A 297 -0.30 5.80 -0.66
C TYR A 297 -1.72 5.61 -0.15
N VAL A 298 -2.60 5.01 -0.95
CA VAL A 298 -3.99 4.79 -0.52
C VAL A 298 -4.04 3.76 0.62
N PHE A 299 -3.28 2.66 0.53
CA PHE A 299 -3.18 1.67 1.62
C PHE A 299 -2.66 2.28 2.93
N ALA A 300 -1.70 3.20 2.85
CA ALA A 300 -1.18 3.91 4.01
C ALA A 300 -2.15 4.97 4.56
N ILE A 301 -3.10 5.47 3.76
CA ILE A 301 -4.21 6.31 4.22
C ILE A 301 -5.26 5.44 4.92
N ARG A 302 -5.78 4.44 4.21
CA ARG A 302 -6.82 3.51 4.67
C ARG A 302 -6.77 2.20 3.88
N LYS A 303 -6.77 1.08 4.60
CA LYS A 303 -6.62 -0.27 4.02
C LYS A 303 -7.75 -0.62 3.03
N ASP A 304 -8.99 -0.35 3.42
CA ASP A 304 -10.19 -0.62 2.61
C ASP A 304 -10.19 0.18 1.30
N TRP A 305 -9.78 1.45 1.36
CA TRP A 305 -9.59 2.29 0.17
C TRP A 305 -8.50 1.74 -0.75
N GLY A 306 -7.42 1.22 -0.18
CA GLY A 306 -6.32 0.61 -0.94
C GLY A 306 -6.78 -0.56 -1.81
N TYR A 307 -7.67 -1.42 -1.28
CA TYR A 307 -8.26 -2.51 -2.07
C TYR A 307 -9.17 -2.01 -3.18
N MET A 308 -10.05 -1.05 -2.88
CA MET A 308 -10.92 -0.45 -3.90
C MET A 308 -10.11 0.14 -5.06
N THR A 309 -9.03 0.87 -4.75
CA THR A 309 -8.12 1.41 -5.77
C THR A 309 -7.45 0.27 -6.55
N SER A 310 -6.93 -0.76 -5.87
CA SER A 310 -6.24 -1.86 -6.54
C SER A 310 -7.14 -2.69 -7.46
N GLN A 311 -8.42 -2.83 -7.14
CA GLN A 311 -9.37 -3.48 -8.04
C GLN A 311 -9.66 -2.60 -9.26
N ALA A 312 -9.98 -1.32 -9.04
CA ALA A 312 -10.30 -0.39 -10.12
C ALA A 312 -9.13 -0.22 -11.12
N THR A 313 -7.88 -0.26 -10.66
CA THR A 313 -6.71 -0.20 -11.55
C THR A 313 -6.46 -1.51 -12.29
N ALA A 314 -6.72 -2.66 -11.69
CA ALA A 314 -6.60 -3.95 -12.36
C ALA A 314 -7.60 -4.08 -13.51
N GLU A 315 -8.86 -3.67 -13.29
CA GLU A 315 -9.89 -3.62 -14.34
C GLU A 315 -9.46 -2.69 -15.48
N ALA A 316 -9.02 -1.47 -15.16
CA ALA A 316 -8.68 -0.49 -16.17
C ALA A 316 -7.37 -0.78 -16.93
N THR A 317 -6.47 -1.58 -16.37
CA THR A 317 -5.23 -2.00 -17.05
C THR A 317 -5.40 -3.27 -17.88
N ARG A 318 -6.33 -4.16 -17.51
CA ARG A 318 -6.71 -5.35 -18.30
C ARG A 318 -7.19 -4.97 -19.70
N ASP A 319 -8.04 -3.94 -19.81
CA ASP A 319 -8.58 -3.46 -21.10
C ASP A 319 -7.54 -2.76 -22.00
N LYS A 320 -6.34 -2.48 -21.48
CA LYS A 320 -5.27 -1.75 -22.18
C LYS A 320 -4.03 -2.60 -22.45
N GLN A 321 -4.08 -3.91 -22.20
CA GLN A 321 -3.03 -4.81 -22.68
C GLN A 321 -3.17 -4.97 -24.20
N PRO A 322 -2.13 -4.70 -25.00
CA PRO A 322 -2.14 -5.09 -26.40
C PRO A 322 -2.25 -6.61 -26.47
N VAL A 323 -3.25 -7.12 -27.18
CA VAL A 323 -3.33 -8.54 -27.53
C VAL A 323 -2.01 -8.89 -28.23
N PRO A 324 -1.23 -9.88 -27.75
CA PRO A 324 -0.04 -10.30 -28.47
C PRO A 324 -0.49 -10.72 -29.87
N HIS A 325 0.05 -10.05 -30.89
CA HIS A 325 -0.12 -10.50 -32.26
C HIS A 325 0.45 -11.91 -32.33
N ALA A 326 -0.45 -12.89 -32.50
CA ALA A 326 -0.07 -14.26 -32.79
C ALA A 326 0.86 -14.25 -34.01
N VAL A 327 2.06 -14.79 -33.83
CA VAL A 327 3.02 -15.09 -34.89
C VAL A 327 2.47 -16.20 -35.77
#